data_AF-A0A6N6MKS7-F1
#
_entry.id   AF-A0A6N6MKS7-F1
#
_cell.length_a   1.000
_cell.length_b   1.000
_cell.length_c   1.000
_cell.angle_alpha   90.00
_cell.angle_beta   90.00
_cell.angle_gamma   90.00
#
_symmetry.space_group_name_H-M   'P 1'
#
loop_
_entity.id
_entity.type
_entity.pdbx_description
1 polymer ?
#
loop_
_entity_poly.entity_id
_entity_poly.type
_entity_poly.pdbx_seq_one_letter_code
_entity_poly.pdbx_strand_id
1 'polypeptide(L)'
;MSEMKTPNALTLAALHRANIERRAEWCPDQVPDLSFRGNELAGETGEACNVIKKLERERQGWRGSRASLSDLAEELADVVICADLCAVTAGIDLAAAVVAKFNATSEKQGLATKLGVEEDAVAQLTRERDAAIKVQEMCATSGGFYARRAENAEARAQTAEAGVARLTEALRSLDEMIFHDPQVIESAGFFRDFIARRLGPVQVENQRRQADAE
;
A
#
# COMPACT_ATOMS: atom_id res chain seq x y z
N MET A 1 27.53 -5.22 -17.50
CA MET A 1 26.71 -5.70 -16.37
C MET A 1 25.73 -4.58 -16.05
N SER A 2 24.48 -4.72 -16.48
CA SER A 2 23.44 -3.72 -16.25
C SER A 2 23.23 -3.54 -14.75
N GLU A 3 23.29 -2.31 -14.25
CA GLU A 3 22.83 -1.98 -12.90
C GLU A 3 21.43 -2.55 -12.71
N MET A 4 21.28 -3.50 -11.80
CA MET A 4 19.96 -3.84 -11.25
C MET A 4 19.51 -2.63 -10.45
N LYS A 5 18.71 -1.75 -11.07
CA LYS A 5 17.95 -0.74 -10.34
C LYS A 5 17.15 -1.49 -9.29
N THR A 6 17.43 -1.24 -8.01
CA THR A 6 16.55 -1.63 -6.90
C THR A 6 15.16 -1.16 -7.30
N PRO A 7 14.16 -2.05 -7.45
CA PRO A 7 12.83 -1.62 -7.78
C PRO A 7 12.39 -0.61 -6.71
N ASN A 8 11.79 0.51 -7.12
CA ASN A 8 10.97 1.31 -6.21
C ASN A 8 10.13 0.35 -5.36
N ALA A 9 9.95 0.66 -4.07
CA ALA A 9 9.25 -0.19 -3.13
C ALA A 9 7.94 -0.73 -3.75
N LEU A 10 7.91 -2.02 -4.08
CA LEU A 10 6.72 -2.69 -4.60
C LEU A 10 5.61 -2.60 -3.55
N THR A 11 4.45 -2.09 -3.94
CA THR A 11 3.25 -2.04 -3.08
C THR A 11 2.19 -3.02 -3.59
N LEU A 12 1.29 -3.47 -2.70
CA LEU A 12 0.14 -4.28 -3.11
C LEU A 12 -0.74 -3.54 -4.12
N ALA A 13 -0.89 -2.23 -3.99
CA ALA A 13 -1.62 -1.41 -4.96
C ALA A 13 -0.94 -1.39 -6.34
N ALA A 14 0.39 -1.32 -6.39
CA ALA A 14 1.14 -1.38 -7.64
C ALA A 14 1.02 -2.76 -8.31
N LEU A 15 1.07 -3.84 -7.53
CA LEU A 15 0.81 -5.20 -8.00
C LEU A 15 -0.60 -5.33 -8.56
N HIS A 16 -1.61 -4.87 -7.81
CA HIS A 16 -3.02 -4.94 -8.17
C HIS A 16 -3.29 -4.29 -9.53
N ARG A 17 -2.78 -3.06 -9.71
CA ARG A 17 -2.88 -2.34 -10.98
C ARG A 17 -2.20 -3.09 -12.12
N ALA A 18 -0.97 -3.55 -11.91
CA ALA A 18 -0.22 -4.30 -12.93
C ALA A 18 -0.92 -5.61 -13.31
N ASN A 19 -1.57 -6.30 -12.35
CA ASN A 19 -2.34 -7.51 -12.62
C ASN A 19 -3.60 -7.24 -13.44
N ILE A 20 -4.32 -6.14 -13.18
CA ILE A 20 -5.47 -5.72 -14.00
C ILE A 20 -5.04 -5.45 -15.45
N GLU A 21 -3.97 -4.66 -15.62
CA GLU A 21 -3.40 -4.32 -16.93
C GLU A 21 -2.98 -5.60 -17.68
N ARG A 22 -2.13 -6.43 -17.04
CA ARG A 22 -1.63 -7.69 -17.62
C ARG A 22 -2.74 -8.69 -17.94
N ARG A 23 -3.79 -8.77 -17.13
CA ARG A 23 -4.95 -9.64 -17.39
C ARG A 23 -5.63 -9.27 -18.70
N ALA A 24 -5.81 -7.98 -18.98
CA ALA A 24 -6.45 -7.52 -20.21
C ALA A 24 -5.62 -7.90 -21.46
N GLU A 25 -4.29 -7.87 -21.35
CA GLU A 25 -3.37 -8.29 -22.42
C GLU A 25 -3.37 -9.81 -22.63
N TRP A 26 -3.40 -10.58 -21.55
CA TRP A 26 -3.27 -12.04 -21.59
C TRP A 26 -4.58 -12.74 -21.98
N CYS A 27 -5.73 -12.18 -21.60
CA CYS A 27 -7.04 -12.78 -21.78
C CYS A 27 -8.04 -11.79 -22.42
N PRO A 28 -7.83 -11.36 -23.68
CA PRO A 28 -8.69 -10.37 -24.33
C PRO A 28 -10.13 -10.87 -24.52
N ASP A 29 -10.30 -12.17 -24.79
CA ASP A 29 -11.59 -12.75 -25.19
C ASP A 29 -12.23 -13.67 -24.14
N GLN A 30 -11.50 -14.03 -23.08
CA GLN A 30 -11.96 -14.98 -22.07
C GLN A 30 -11.46 -14.58 -20.68
N VAL A 31 -12.24 -13.77 -19.97
CA VAL A 31 -11.91 -13.34 -18.61
C VAL A 31 -12.07 -14.53 -17.66
N PRO A 32 -11.00 -14.95 -16.94
CA PRO A 32 -11.10 -16.07 -16.00
C PRO A 32 -12.01 -15.73 -14.82
N ASP A 33 -12.86 -16.68 -14.43
CA ASP A 33 -13.76 -16.52 -13.28
C ASP A 33 -13.05 -16.82 -11.94
N LEU A 34 -13.77 -16.59 -10.85
CA LEU A 34 -13.22 -16.77 -9.51
C LEU A 34 -12.88 -18.25 -9.21
N SER A 35 -13.61 -19.21 -9.78
CA SER A 35 -13.32 -20.64 -9.60
C SER A 35 -12.00 -21.02 -10.26
N PHE A 36 -11.74 -20.50 -11.46
CA PHE A 36 -10.46 -20.66 -12.13
C PHE A 36 -9.32 -20.03 -11.31
N ARG A 37 -9.46 -18.76 -10.88
CA ARG A 37 -8.43 -18.08 -10.07
C ARG A 37 -8.16 -18.78 -8.74
N GLY A 38 -9.20 -19.28 -8.09
CA GLY A 38 -9.06 -20.04 -6.85
C GLY A 38 -8.27 -21.35 -7.05
N ASN A 39 -8.48 -22.03 -8.18
CA ASN A 39 -7.73 -23.23 -8.52
C ASN A 39 -6.27 -22.92 -8.90
N GLU A 40 -6.01 -21.83 -9.63
CA GLU A 40 -4.64 -21.35 -9.88
C GLU A 40 -3.91 -21.09 -8.56
N LEU A 41 -4.51 -20.31 -7.65
CA LEU A 41 -3.92 -20.03 -6.34
C LEU A 41 -3.61 -21.32 -5.55
N ALA A 42 -4.52 -22.30 -5.58
CA ALA A 42 -4.30 -23.60 -4.94
C ALA A 42 -3.14 -24.38 -5.59
N GLY A 43 -3.00 -24.28 -6.92
CA GLY A 43 -1.90 -24.84 -7.70
C GLY A 43 -0.55 -24.28 -7.22
N GLU A 44 -0.37 -22.96 -7.29
CA GLU A 44 0.89 -22.29 -6.91
C GLU A 44 1.23 -22.54 -5.43
N THR A 45 0.21 -22.56 -4.56
CA THR A 45 0.41 -22.90 -3.15
C THR A 45 0.92 -24.34 -3.00
N GLY A 46 0.42 -25.27 -3.81
CA GLY A 46 0.88 -26.66 -3.86
C GLY A 46 2.32 -26.79 -4.34
N GLU A 47 2.72 -26.00 -5.33
CA GLU A 47 4.10 -25.94 -5.85
C GLU A 47 5.06 -25.43 -4.78
N ALA A 48 4.73 -24.31 -4.12
CA ALA A 48 5.46 -23.79 -2.97
C ALA A 48 5.59 -24.84 -1.85
N CYS A 49 4.50 -25.53 -1.50
CA CYS A 49 4.52 -26.61 -0.51
C CYS A 49 5.46 -27.76 -0.93
N ASN A 50 5.48 -28.11 -2.21
CA ASN A 50 6.35 -29.15 -2.75
C ASN A 50 7.83 -28.74 -2.67
N VAL A 51 8.16 -27.47 -2.93
CA VAL A 51 9.51 -26.92 -2.78
C VAL A 51 9.94 -26.91 -1.32
N ILE A 52 9.11 -26.41 -0.39
CA ILE A 52 9.40 -26.45 1.05
C ILE A 52 9.69 -27.89 1.51
N LYS A 53 8.89 -28.87 1.07
CA LYS A 53 9.13 -30.29 1.33
C LYS A 53 10.48 -30.78 0.79
N LYS A 54 10.94 -30.31 -0.38
CA LYS A 54 12.26 -30.66 -0.94
C LYS A 54 13.39 -30.07 -0.10
N LEU A 55 13.27 -28.81 0.34
CA LEU A 55 14.24 -28.14 1.23
C LEU A 55 14.36 -28.87 2.57
N GLU A 56 13.24 -29.22 3.18
CA GLU A 56 13.20 -29.93 4.46
C GLU A 56 13.79 -31.34 4.36
N ARG A 57 13.54 -32.04 3.25
CA ARG A 57 14.16 -33.34 2.97
C ARG A 57 15.68 -33.25 2.93
N GLU A 58 16.22 -32.18 2.35
CA GLU A 58 17.65 -31.93 2.35
C GLU A 58 18.20 -31.72 3.75
N ARG A 59 17.57 -30.80 4.50
CA ARG A 59 17.98 -30.46 5.88
C ARG A 59 17.97 -31.67 6.80
N GLN A 60 17.01 -32.58 6.63
CA GLN A 60 16.85 -33.77 7.46
C GLN A 60 17.58 -35.02 6.93
N GLY A 61 18.27 -34.93 5.78
CA GLY A 61 18.96 -36.07 5.19
C GLY A 61 18.04 -37.17 4.63
N TRP A 62 16.78 -36.84 4.35
CA TRP A 62 15.82 -37.79 3.78
C TRP A 62 16.05 -38.01 2.29
N ARG A 63 15.73 -39.23 1.81
CA ARG A 63 15.81 -39.55 0.37
C ARG A 63 14.81 -38.71 -0.44
N GLY A 64 15.17 -38.37 -1.66
CA GLY A 64 14.29 -37.72 -2.64
C GLY A 64 14.93 -36.53 -3.35
N SER A 65 14.13 -35.84 -4.16
CA SER A 65 14.54 -34.63 -4.87
C SER A 65 14.84 -33.47 -3.92
N ARG A 66 15.63 -32.51 -4.42
CA ARG A 66 16.06 -31.28 -3.76
C ARG A 66 15.50 -30.07 -4.49
N ALA A 67 15.52 -28.94 -3.81
CA ALA A 67 15.14 -27.64 -4.36
C ALA A 67 16.04 -26.58 -3.74
N SER A 68 16.02 -25.39 -4.33
CA SER A 68 16.76 -24.25 -3.84
C SER A 68 15.84 -23.22 -3.16
N LEU A 69 16.43 -22.26 -2.45
CA LEU A 69 15.69 -21.09 -1.97
C LEU A 69 15.23 -20.19 -3.14
N SER A 70 15.88 -20.26 -4.31
CA SER A 70 15.44 -19.56 -5.52
C SER A 70 14.11 -20.15 -6.00
N ASP A 71 14.02 -21.48 -6.06
CA ASP A 71 12.79 -22.19 -6.42
C ASP A 71 11.67 -21.75 -5.47
N LEU A 72 11.95 -21.67 -4.16
CA LEU A 72 10.93 -21.24 -3.19
C LEU A 72 10.50 -19.79 -3.40
N ALA A 73 11.43 -18.90 -3.76
CA ALA A 73 11.13 -17.50 -4.01
C ALA A 73 10.21 -17.33 -5.23
N GLU A 74 10.41 -18.13 -6.28
CA GLU A 74 9.55 -18.16 -7.47
C GLU A 74 8.12 -18.59 -7.09
N GLU A 75 7.96 -19.75 -6.44
CA GLU A 75 6.61 -20.23 -6.08
C GLU A 75 5.89 -19.31 -5.09
N LEU A 76 6.61 -18.71 -4.14
CA LEU A 76 6.01 -17.72 -3.23
C LEU A 76 5.58 -16.45 -3.95
N ALA A 77 6.29 -16.03 -4.99
CA ALA A 77 5.88 -14.90 -5.81
C ALA A 77 4.59 -15.22 -6.57
N ASP A 78 4.48 -16.42 -7.13
CA ASP A 78 3.28 -16.87 -7.85
C ASP A 78 2.05 -16.99 -6.93
N VAL A 79 2.24 -17.43 -5.68
CA VAL A 79 1.18 -17.39 -4.65
C VAL A 79 0.69 -15.97 -4.40
N VAL A 80 1.59 -15.00 -4.24
CA VAL A 80 1.21 -13.59 -4.00
C VAL A 80 0.47 -13.01 -5.21
N ILE A 81 0.95 -13.30 -6.42
CA ILE A 81 0.31 -12.86 -7.67
C ILE A 81 -1.09 -13.46 -7.81
N CYS A 82 -1.25 -14.76 -7.59
CA CYS A 82 -2.54 -15.45 -7.73
C CYS A 82 -3.55 -15.05 -6.64
N ALA A 83 -3.07 -14.75 -5.43
CA ALA A 83 -3.92 -14.21 -4.36
C ALA A 83 -4.50 -12.84 -4.76
N ASP A 84 -3.69 -11.98 -5.37
CA ASP A 84 -4.15 -10.70 -5.89
C ASP A 84 -5.09 -10.85 -7.11
N LEU A 85 -4.83 -11.82 -8.01
CA LEU A 85 -5.76 -12.11 -9.12
C LEU A 85 -7.14 -12.59 -8.62
N CYS A 86 -7.20 -13.33 -7.52
CA CYS A 86 -8.47 -13.63 -6.83
C CYS A 86 -9.14 -12.34 -6.34
N ALA A 87 -8.38 -11.43 -5.73
CA ALA A 87 -8.90 -10.17 -5.22
C ALA A 87 -9.42 -9.26 -6.34
N VAL A 88 -8.70 -9.14 -7.46
CA VAL A 88 -9.15 -8.44 -8.69
C VAL A 88 -10.48 -9.01 -9.17
N THR A 89 -10.59 -10.34 -9.24
CA THR A 89 -11.79 -11.01 -9.75
C THR A 89 -12.99 -10.88 -8.81
N ALA A 90 -12.74 -10.78 -7.51
CA ALA A 90 -13.77 -10.63 -6.47
C ALA A 90 -14.10 -9.16 -6.12
N GLY A 91 -13.39 -8.17 -6.70
CA GLY A 91 -13.57 -6.76 -6.36
C GLY A 91 -13.12 -6.40 -4.93
N ILE A 92 -12.07 -7.05 -4.44
CA ILE A 92 -11.54 -6.86 -3.08
C ILE A 92 -10.31 -5.95 -3.11
N ASP A 93 -10.31 -4.91 -2.27
CA ASP A 93 -9.08 -4.18 -1.92
C ASP A 93 -8.22 -5.07 -1.00
N LEU A 94 -7.27 -5.78 -1.62
CA LEU A 94 -6.39 -6.70 -0.90
C LEU A 94 -5.47 -5.97 0.07
N ALA A 95 -5.02 -4.75 -0.25
CA ALA A 95 -4.13 -3.98 0.62
C ALA A 95 -4.84 -3.60 1.92
N ALA A 96 -6.06 -3.05 1.82
CA ALA A 96 -6.88 -2.75 2.99
C ALA A 96 -7.21 -4.00 3.81
N ALA A 97 -7.56 -5.11 3.13
CA ALA A 97 -7.88 -6.37 3.79
C ALA A 97 -6.68 -6.93 4.58
N VAL A 98 -5.47 -6.87 4.01
CA VAL A 98 -4.23 -7.30 4.68
C VAL A 98 -3.95 -6.45 5.91
N VAL A 99 -4.02 -5.11 5.80
CA VAL A 99 -3.80 -4.20 6.94
C VAL A 99 -4.80 -4.47 8.06
N ALA A 100 -6.09 -4.56 7.72
CA ALA A 100 -7.14 -4.84 8.70
C ALA A 100 -6.93 -6.19 9.40
N LYS A 101 -6.63 -7.26 8.65
CA LYS A 101 -6.45 -8.60 9.20
C LYS A 101 -5.19 -8.72 10.07
N PHE A 102 -4.09 -8.10 9.64
CA PHE A 102 -2.85 -8.05 10.41
C PHE A 102 -3.08 -7.35 11.74
N ASN A 103 -3.65 -6.14 11.71
CA ASN A 103 -3.87 -5.32 12.91
C ASN A 103 -4.87 -5.96 13.88
N ALA A 104 -5.94 -6.57 13.37
CA ALA A 104 -6.89 -7.32 14.21
C ALA A 104 -6.22 -8.50 14.92
N THR A 105 -5.26 -9.17 14.26
CA THR A 105 -4.49 -10.26 14.88
C THR A 105 -3.54 -9.72 15.95
N SER A 106 -2.84 -8.61 15.68
CA SER A 106 -2.00 -7.95 16.68
C SER A 106 -2.80 -7.54 17.92
N GLU A 107 -3.98 -6.94 17.75
CA GLU A 107 -4.85 -6.54 18.85
C GLU A 107 -5.33 -7.73 19.67
N LYS A 108 -5.80 -8.79 18.99
CA LYS A 108 -6.23 -10.04 19.65
C LYS A 108 -5.13 -10.64 20.54
N GLN A 109 -3.87 -10.48 20.15
CA GLN A 109 -2.73 -11.06 20.84
C GLN A 109 -1.98 -10.06 21.74
N GLY A 110 -2.46 -8.81 21.86
CA GLY A 110 -1.79 -7.77 22.65
C GLY A 110 -0.42 -7.35 22.10
N LEU A 111 -0.20 -7.48 20.79
CA LEU A 111 1.07 -7.12 20.13
C LEU A 111 1.10 -5.62 19.80
N ALA A 112 2.26 -4.99 20.01
CA ALA A 112 2.47 -3.58 19.70
C ALA A 112 2.61 -3.30 18.19
N THR A 113 3.10 -4.28 17.42
CA THR A 113 3.36 -4.13 15.99
C THR A 113 2.06 -4.09 15.19
N LYS A 114 1.90 -3.04 14.38
CA LYS A 114 0.76 -2.86 13.46
C LYS A 114 1.27 -2.36 12.11
N LEU A 115 0.53 -2.65 11.05
CA LEU A 115 0.73 -2.02 9.74
C LEU A 115 0.03 -0.66 9.75
N GLY A 116 0.77 0.39 9.39
CA GLY A 116 0.20 1.73 9.16
C GLY A 116 -0.52 1.80 7.83
N VAL A 117 -1.53 2.68 7.76
CA VAL A 117 -2.03 3.23 6.48
C VAL A 117 -1.14 4.44 6.16
N GLU A 118 -1.00 4.85 4.89
CA GLU A 118 -0.07 5.89 4.40
C GLU A 118 0.05 7.20 5.20
N GLU A 119 -0.84 7.48 6.16
CA GLU A 119 -0.65 8.50 7.21
C GLU A 119 0.74 8.44 7.86
N ASP A 120 1.36 7.27 8.01
CA ASP A 120 2.72 7.18 8.57
C ASP A 120 3.79 7.74 7.62
N ALA A 121 3.61 7.62 6.31
CA ALA A 121 4.53 8.16 5.30
C ALA A 121 4.39 9.68 5.19
N VAL A 122 3.16 10.20 5.14
CA VAL A 122 2.90 11.66 5.13
C VAL A 122 3.33 12.29 6.46
N ALA A 123 3.04 11.66 7.60
CA ALA A 123 3.49 12.15 8.90
C ALA A 123 5.01 12.06 9.06
N GLN A 124 5.67 11.06 8.49
CA GLN A 124 7.13 10.96 8.49
C GLN A 124 7.77 12.04 7.60
N LEU A 125 7.27 12.25 6.39
CA LEU A 125 7.73 13.32 5.50
C LEU A 125 7.45 14.71 6.08
N THR A 126 6.32 14.90 6.74
CA THR A 126 5.98 16.15 7.44
C THR A 126 6.95 16.40 8.60
N ARG A 127 7.24 15.36 9.41
CA ARG A 127 8.26 15.45 10.49
C ARG A 127 9.65 15.77 9.94
N GLU A 128 10.04 15.18 8.82
CA GLU A 128 11.33 15.44 8.16
C GLU A 128 11.40 16.86 7.57
N ARG A 129 10.33 17.35 6.95
CA ARG A 129 10.20 18.75 6.49
C ARG A 129 10.33 19.73 7.66
N ASP A 130 9.56 19.52 8.73
CA ASP A 130 9.54 20.41 9.89
C ASP A 130 10.91 20.42 10.61
N ALA A 131 11.59 19.27 10.66
CA ALA A 131 12.95 19.17 11.17
C ALA A 131 13.96 19.91 10.29
N ALA A 132 13.83 19.85 8.96
CA ALA A 132 14.71 20.55 8.03
C ALA A 132 14.54 22.08 8.10
N ILE A 133 13.29 22.57 8.17
CA ILE A 133 12.97 24.00 8.36
C ILE A 133 13.60 24.51 9.65
N LYS A 134 13.46 23.76 10.75
CA LYS A 134 14.05 24.15 12.04
C LYS A 134 15.57 24.24 12.00
N VAL A 135 16.24 23.34 11.26
CA VAL A 135 17.69 23.41 11.04
C VAL A 135 18.07 24.66 10.23
N GLN A 136 17.28 25.02 9.22
CA GLN A 136 17.50 26.22 8.41
C GLN A 136 17.34 27.50 9.25
N GLU A 137 16.31 27.60 10.08
CA GLU A 137 16.09 28.72 11.01
C GLU A 137 17.22 28.85 12.03
N MET A 138 17.69 27.73 12.59
CA MET A 138 18.85 27.70 13.48
C MET A 138 20.14 28.14 12.78
N CYS A 139 20.33 27.76 11.51
CA CYS A 139 21.49 28.19 10.73
C CYS A 139 21.43 29.69 10.39
N ALA A 140 20.24 30.23 10.09
CA ALA A 140 20.03 31.64 9.79
C ALA A 140 20.29 32.55 11.00
N THR A 141 20.04 32.07 12.22
CA THR A 141 20.29 32.80 13.47
C THR A 141 21.72 32.67 14.00
N SER A 142 22.48 31.65 13.57
CA SER A 142 23.83 31.36 14.10
C SER A 142 24.99 32.03 13.34
N GLY A 143 24.72 32.82 12.30
CA GLY A 143 25.76 33.41 11.45
C GLY A 143 26.52 32.39 10.58
N GLY A 144 27.41 32.87 9.70
CA GLY A 144 28.02 32.15 8.56
C GLY A 144 28.85 30.89 8.83
N PHE A 145 28.80 30.32 10.03
CA PHE A 145 29.52 29.11 10.43
C PHE A 145 28.90 27.81 9.87
N TYR A 146 27.61 27.82 9.46
CA TYR A 146 26.88 26.61 9.04
C TYR A 146 26.38 26.60 7.58
N ALA A 147 26.93 27.42 6.69
CA ALA A 147 26.42 27.58 5.31
C ALA A 147 26.20 26.24 4.55
N ARG A 148 27.17 25.31 4.62
CA ARG A 148 27.04 23.96 4.00
C ARG A 148 25.98 23.05 4.62
N ARG A 149 25.61 23.28 5.89
CA ARG A 149 24.58 22.50 6.59
C ARG A 149 23.18 23.03 6.25
N ALA A 150 23.07 24.34 5.98
CA ALA A 150 21.86 24.98 5.51
C ALA A 150 21.49 24.55 4.07
N GLU A 151 22.45 24.54 3.14
CA GLU A 151 22.22 24.09 1.75
C GLU A 151 21.73 22.62 1.68
N ASN A 152 22.33 21.74 2.48
CA ASN A 152 21.90 20.34 2.57
C ASN A 152 20.54 20.17 3.26
N ALA A 153 20.14 21.08 4.15
CA ALA A 153 18.83 21.05 4.78
C ALA A 153 17.74 21.55 3.81
N GLU A 154 18.04 22.59 3.03
CA GLU A 154 17.15 23.17 2.03
C GLU A 154 16.82 22.19 0.91
N ALA A 155 17.82 21.49 0.36
CA ALA A 155 17.60 20.45 -0.65
C ALA A 155 16.73 19.29 -0.12
N ARG A 156 16.88 18.94 1.17
CA ARG A 156 16.08 17.90 1.83
C ARG A 156 14.64 18.38 2.08
N ALA A 157 14.45 19.63 2.49
CA ALA A 157 13.14 20.23 2.67
C ALA A 157 12.36 20.28 1.34
N GLN A 158 12.99 20.76 0.26
CA GLN A 158 12.38 20.81 -1.08
C GLN A 158 12.00 19.41 -1.59
N THR A 159 12.86 18.41 -1.35
CA THR A 159 12.57 17.02 -1.74
C THR A 159 11.39 16.44 -0.95
N ALA A 160 11.33 16.71 0.35
CA ALA A 160 10.23 16.26 1.22
C ALA A 160 8.91 16.96 0.86
N GLU A 161 8.91 18.28 0.60
CA GLU A 161 7.74 19.04 0.17
C GLU A 161 7.18 18.52 -1.16
N ALA A 162 8.05 18.25 -2.14
CA ALA A 162 7.63 17.65 -3.41
C ALA A 162 7.06 16.23 -3.22
N GLY A 163 7.56 15.47 -2.24
CA GLY A 163 7.02 14.17 -1.85
C GLY A 163 5.61 14.28 -1.26
N VAL A 164 5.39 15.19 -0.31
CA VAL A 164 4.09 15.44 0.32
C VAL A 164 3.06 15.91 -0.71
N ALA A 165 3.44 16.82 -1.62
CA ALA A 165 2.54 17.31 -2.65
C ALA A 165 2.08 16.19 -3.60
N ARG A 166 3.00 15.30 -4.03
CA ARG A 166 2.66 14.16 -4.90
C ARG A 166 1.73 13.17 -4.22
N LEU A 167 1.97 12.84 -2.95
CA LEU A 167 1.12 11.92 -2.20
C LEU A 167 -0.26 12.52 -1.92
N THR A 168 -0.33 13.82 -1.61
CA THR A 168 -1.59 14.51 -1.37
C THR A 168 -2.48 14.52 -2.62
N GLU A 169 -1.88 14.75 -3.80
CA GLU A 169 -2.61 14.71 -5.07
C GLU A 169 -3.04 13.29 -5.45
N ALA A 170 -2.18 12.29 -5.23
CA ALA A 170 -2.53 10.89 -5.47
C ALA A 170 -3.69 10.42 -4.56
N LEU A 171 -3.68 10.81 -3.29
CA LEU A 171 -4.77 10.51 -2.35
C LEU A 171 -6.07 11.21 -2.75
N ARG A 172 -6.01 12.46 -3.21
CA ARG A 172 -7.20 13.17 -3.74
C ARG A 172 -7.77 12.49 -4.99
N SER A 173 -6.91 12.05 -5.90
CA SER A 173 -7.32 11.32 -7.10
C SER A 173 -7.94 9.96 -6.79
N LEU A 174 -7.43 9.24 -5.78
CA LEU A 174 -8.03 8.00 -5.27
C LEU A 174 -9.40 8.22 -4.65
N ASP A 175 -9.58 9.31 -3.89
CA ASP A 175 -10.86 9.69 -3.29
C ASP A 175 -11.92 9.99 -4.38
N GLU A 176 -11.53 10.69 -5.44
CA GLU A 176 -12.41 10.93 -6.59
C GLU A 176 -12.78 9.64 -7.35
N MET A 177 -11.86 8.68 -7.43
CA MET A 177 -12.06 7.41 -8.13
C MET A 177 -12.91 6.41 -7.34
N ILE A 178 -12.84 6.42 -6.01
CA ILE A 178 -13.56 5.48 -5.12
C ILE A 178 -15.01 5.93 -4.87
N PHE A 179 -15.32 7.23 -4.96
CA PHE A 179 -16.64 7.77 -4.57
C PHE A 179 -17.59 8.13 -5.72
N HIS A 180 -17.22 7.88 -6.98
CA HIS A 180 -18.06 8.19 -8.16
C HIS A 180 -18.57 6.98 -8.95
N ASP A 181 -18.34 5.74 -8.48
CA ASP A 181 -18.99 4.54 -9.01
C ASP A 181 -20.19 4.14 -8.13
N PRO A 182 -21.44 4.25 -8.63
CA PRO A 182 -22.65 3.89 -7.88
C PRO A 182 -22.68 2.42 -7.40
N GLN A 183 -21.91 1.51 -8.02
CA GLN A 183 -21.91 0.09 -7.66
C GLN A 183 -21.05 -0.23 -6.43
N VAL A 184 -20.13 0.66 -6.02
CA VAL A 184 -19.29 0.50 -4.80
C VAL A 184 -20.04 0.97 -3.53
N ILE A 185 -21.10 1.76 -3.69
CA ILE A 185 -21.82 2.40 -2.58
C ILE A 185 -22.61 1.39 -1.72
N GLU A 186 -23.02 0.25 -2.28
CA GLU A 186 -23.81 -0.76 -1.53
C GLU A 186 -22.97 -1.71 -0.65
N SER A 187 -21.66 -1.87 -0.93
CA SER A 187 -20.75 -2.68 -0.10
C SER A 187 -19.99 -1.86 0.97
N ALA A 188 -20.00 -0.52 0.86
CA ALA A 188 -19.27 0.41 1.73
C ALA A 188 -19.96 0.79 3.05
N GLY A 189 -21.01 0.05 3.47
CA GLY A 189 -21.73 0.30 4.73
C GLY A 189 -20.83 0.28 5.97
N PHE A 190 -19.73 -0.48 5.93
CA PHE A 190 -18.73 -0.53 7.00
C PHE A 190 -17.83 0.73 7.05
N PHE A 191 -17.60 1.39 5.91
CA PHE A 191 -16.70 2.53 5.80
C PHE A 191 -17.36 3.84 6.24
N ARG A 192 -18.66 4.01 5.99
CA ARG A 192 -19.45 5.14 6.52
C ARG A 192 -19.43 5.19 8.04
N ASP A 193 -19.61 4.04 8.68
CA ASP A 193 -19.62 3.92 10.15
C ASP A 193 -18.25 4.19 10.77
N PHE A 194 -17.16 3.86 10.05
CA PHE A 194 -15.79 4.11 10.49
C PHE A 194 -15.43 5.61 10.47
N ILE A 195 -15.78 6.33 9.41
CA ILE A 195 -15.51 7.78 9.30
C ILE A 195 -16.39 8.59 10.27
N ALA A 196 -17.69 8.25 10.37
CA ALA A 196 -18.63 8.95 11.25
C ALA A 196 -18.26 8.86 12.75
N ARG A 197 -17.67 7.74 13.18
CA ARG A 197 -17.22 7.54 14.58
C ARG A 197 -15.91 8.26 14.90
N ARG A 198 -15.09 8.61 13.91
CA ARG A 198 -13.75 9.19 14.11
C ARG A 198 -13.71 10.70 13.95
N LEU A 199 -14.58 11.29 13.12
CA LEU A 199 -14.57 12.74 12.84
C LEU A 199 -15.54 13.57 13.70
N GLY A 200 -16.46 12.96 14.46
CA GLY A 200 -17.45 13.69 15.24
C GLY A 200 -18.46 14.45 14.36
N PRO A 201 -19.56 15.00 14.93
CA PRO A 201 -20.54 15.72 14.14
C PRO A 201 -19.93 17.01 13.58
N VAL A 202 -19.76 17.07 12.27
CA VAL A 202 -19.53 18.33 11.55
C VAL A 202 -20.82 19.16 11.71
N GLN A 203 -20.81 20.15 12.61
CA GLN A 203 -21.84 21.17 12.62
C GLN A 203 -21.71 21.98 11.32
N VAL A 204 -22.55 21.65 10.35
CA VAL A 204 -22.78 22.50 9.18
C VAL A 204 -23.64 23.67 9.64
N GLU A 205 -23.00 24.67 10.22
CA GLU A 205 -23.60 25.97 10.46
C GLU A 205 -23.30 26.88 9.26
N ASN A 206 -24.37 27.51 8.76
CA ASN A 206 -24.44 28.61 7.79
C ASN A 206 -24.44 28.29 6.30
N GLN A 207 -25.65 28.35 5.72
CA GLN A 207 -26.01 29.46 4.80
C GLN A 207 -27.55 29.57 4.66
N ARG A 208 -28.18 30.35 5.57
CA ARG A 208 -29.47 31.04 5.34
C ARG A 208 -29.43 32.41 6.04
N ARG A 209 -28.53 33.26 5.58
CA ARG A 209 -28.56 34.72 5.79
C ARG A 209 -27.98 35.40 4.56
N GLN A 210 -28.67 35.26 3.44
CA GLN A 210 -28.62 36.14 2.28
C GLN A 210 -29.70 35.66 1.29
N ALA A 211 -30.94 35.85 1.71
CA ALA A 211 -32.08 36.04 0.84
C ALA A 211 -32.88 37.17 1.49
N ASP A 212 -32.77 38.35 0.88
CA ASP A 212 -33.80 39.39 0.80
C ASP A 212 -34.11 40.11 2.12
N ALA A 213 -33.21 40.97 2.60
CA ALA A 213 -33.32 42.41 2.35
C ALA A 213 -33.43 42.83 0.88
N GLU A 214 -34.66 42.80 0.35
CA GLU A 214 -35.27 43.84 -0.49
C GLU A 214 -36.75 43.98 -0.10
#